data_AF-A0A1G6K5V4-F1
#
_entry.id   AF-A0A1G6K5V4-F1
#
_cell.length_a   1.000
_cell.length_b   1.000
_cell.length_c   1.000
_cell.angle_alpha   90.00
_cell.angle_beta   90.00
_cell.angle_gamma   90.00
#
_symmetry.space_group_name_H-M   'P 1'
#
loop_
_entity.id
_entity.type
_entity.pdbx_description
1 polymer ?
#
loop_
_entity_poly.entity_id
_entity_poly.type
_entity_poly.pdbx_seq_one_letter_code
_entity_poly.pdbx_strand_id
1 'polypeptide(L)'
;MTLEDLVHGQRANAIIGWSLTGIVALSAIGSVLTAAILWRGLALLVVVVASLPALATRDWTAMLPWPVLSVAAIAVVARTAGLGLEAAGYLIVAALALVVVVELEVFTSVELSRRFAVAFAVMTTMALQALWTVAQFFSDRWFGTAFLRSQTELQQDIVIVTLVGFVLGGLFEWYVVQFEPPGSAGRSTNSTGPT
;
A
#
# COMPACT_ATOMS: atom_id res chain seq x y z
N MET A 1 -26.15 12.54 9.98
CA MET A 1 -25.69 11.32 9.29
C MET A 1 -26.30 10.14 10.02
N THR A 2 -27.03 9.25 9.35
CA THR A 2 -27.67 8.09 9.99
C THR A 2 -26.67 6.93 10.09
N LEU A 3 -26.85 6.03 11.06
CA LEU A 3 -25.99 4.83 11.22
C LEU A 3 -26.00 3.95 9.96
N GLU A 4 -27.11 3.98 9.21
CA GLU A 4 -27.30 3.21 7.98
C GLU A 4 -26.36 3.66 6.86
N ASP A 5 -26.12 4.98 6.72
CA ASP A 5 -25.18 5.54 5.74
C ASP A 5 -23.73 5.12 6.03
N LEU A 6 -23.36 5.09 7.32
CA LEU A 6 -22.03 4.68 7.76
C LEU A 6 -21.77 3.19 7.50
N VAL A 7 -22.72 2.34 7.86
CA VAL A 7 -22.63 0.89 7.63
C VAL A 7 -22.66 0.56 6.13
N HIS A 8 -23.48 1.27 5.34
CA HIS A 8 -23.47 1.13 3.88
C HIS A 8 -22.14 1.55 3.27
N GLY A 9 -21.55 2.66 3.74
CA GLY A 9 -20.23 3.12 3.32
C GLY A 9 -19.14 2.09 3.63
N GLN A 10 -19.15 1.51 4.83
CA GLN A 10 -18.19 0.47 5.23
C GLN A 10 -18.32 -0.79 4.38
N ARG A 11 -19.55 -1.27 4.14
CA ARG A 11 -19.78 -2.45 3.28
C ARG A 11 -19.38 -2.21 1.83
N ALA A 12 -19.69 -1.03 1.28
CA ALA A 12 -19.28 -0.67 -0.07
C ALA A 12 -17.75 -0.63 -0.19
N ASN A 13 -17.06 -0.02 0.78
CA ASN A 13 -15.60 -0.02 0.82
C ASN A 13 -15.03 -1.44 0.88
N ALA A 14 -15.60 -2.31 1.71
CA ALA A 14 -15.17 -3.69 1.84
C ALA A 14 -15.37 -4.49 0.54
N ILE A 15 -16.51 -4.33 -0.14
CA ILE A 15 -16.77 -5.03 -1.42
C ILE A 15 -15.73 -4.61 -2.47
N ILE A 16 -15.47 -3.31 -2.61
CA ILE A 16 -14.48 -2.79 -3.55
C ILE A 16 -13.07 -3.27 -3.16
N GLY A 17 -12.73 -3.20 -1.87
CA GLY A 17 -11.45 -3.65 -1.34
C GLY A 17 -11.19 -5.13 -1.63
N TRP A 18 -12.14 -6.02 -1.32
CA TRP A 18 -12.01 -7.45 -1.61
C TRP A 18 -11.96 -7.74 -3.10
N SER A 19 -12.68 -6.97 -3.91
CA SER A 19 -12.59 -7.09 -5.36
C SER A 19 -11.18 -6.74 -5.87
N LEU A 20 -10.60 -5.64 -5.39
CA LEU A 20 -9.24 -5.21 -5.75
C LEU A 20 -8.17 -6.21 -5.25
N THR A 21 -8.29 -6.69 -4.01
CA THR A 21 -7.42 -7.73 -3.45
C THR A 21 -7.54 -9.04 -4.25
N GLY A 22 -8.76 -9.42 -4.66
CA GLY A 22 -9.01 -10.56 -5.52
C GLY A 22 -8.35 -10.42 -6.89
N ILE A 23 -8.39 -9.24 -7.50
CA ILE A 23 -7.70 -8.95 -8.77
C ILE A 23 -6.19 -9.12 -8.61
N VAL A 24 -5.60 -8.61 -7.53
CA VAL A 24 -4.17 -8.80 -7.23
C VAL A 24 -3.83 -10.27 -7.07
N ALA A 25 -4.62 -11.02 -6.30
CA ALA A 25 -4.43 -12.45 -6.08
C ALA A 25 -4.52 -13.25 -7.40
N LEU A 26 -5.53 -12.97 -8.22
CA LEU A 26 -5.70 -13.59 -9.53
C LEU A 26 -4.55 -13.24 -10.47
N SER A 27 -4.07 -12.00 -10.45
CA SER A 27 -2.91 -11.58 -11.27
C SER A 27 -1.63 -12.31 -10.85
N ALA A 28 -1.45 -12.55 -9.54
CA ALA A 28 -0.32 -13.31 -9.01
C ALA A 28 -0.36 -14.79 -9.41
N ILE A 29 -1.55 -15.41 -9.41
CA ILE A 29 -1.74 -16.84 -9.74
C ILE A 29 -1.78 -17.07 -11.25
N GLY A 30 -2.45 -16.19 -12.01
CA GLY A 30 -2.68 -16.30 -13.45
C GLY A 30 -1.45 -16.02 -14.31
N SER A 31 -0.38 -15.47 -13.72
CA SER A 31 0.89 -15.20 -14.41
C SER A 31 1.74 -16.47 -14.62
N VAL A 32 1.19 -17.44 -15.34
CA VAL A 32 1.84 -18.71 -15.72
C VAL A 32 2.98 -18.49 -16.73
N LEU A 33 3.04 -17.33 -17.40
CA LEU A 33 3.92 -17.08 -18.55
C LEU A 33 5.20 -16.28 -18.25
N THR A 34 5.42 -15.79 -17.02
CA THR A 34 6.67 -15.12 -16.64
C THR A 34 7.32 -15.80 -15.44
N ALA A 35 8.55 -16.28 -15.65
CA ALA A 35 9.35 -17.12 -14.75
C ALA A 35 9.95 -16.38 -13.54
N ALA A 36 9.15 -15.55 -12.85
CA ALA A 36 9.64 -14.73 -11.76
C ALA A 36 8.86 -15.03 -10.46
N ILE A 37 9.16 -16.19 -9.86
CA ILE A 37 8.54 -16.67 -8.60
C ILE A 37 8.61 -15.60 -7.49
N LEU A 38 9.71 -14.84 -7.46
CA LEU A 38 9.93 -13.75 -6.51
C LEU A 38 8.81 -12.71 -6.60
N TRP A 39 8.45 -12.27 -7.82
CA TRP A 39 7.41 -11.26 -8.05
C TRP A 39 6.00 -11.76 -7.75
N ARG A 40 5.71 -13.05 -7.98
CA ARG A 40 4.45 -13.65 -7.52
C ARG A 40 4.38 -13.67 -5.99
N GLY A 41 5.50 -14.01 -5.33
CA GLY A 41 5.63 -13.93 -3.88
C GLY A 41 5.36 -12.53 -3.33
N LEU A 42 5.87 -11.48 -3.98
CA LEU A 42 5.60 -10.10 -3.59
C LEU A 42 4.13 -9.71 -3.76
N ALA A 43 3.50 -10.06 -4.88
CA ALA A 43 2.07 -9.79 -5.08
C ALA A 43 1.20 -10.54 -4.06
N LEU A 44 1.55 -11.79 -3.75
CA LEU A 44 0.89 -12.54 -2.67
C LEU A 44 1.13 -11.92 -1.31
N LEU A 45 2.33 -11.39 -1.03
CA LEU A 45 2.61 -10.66 0.20
C LEU A 45 1.70 -9.43 0.34
N VAL A 46 1.47 -8.67 -0.75
CA VAL A 46 0.50 -7.57 -0.75
C VAL A 46 -0.90 -8.06 -0.37
N VAL A 47 -1.35 -9.19 -0.92
CA VAL A 47 -2.67 -9.79 -0.58
C VAL A 47 -2.73 -10.19 0.89
N VAL A 48 -1.68 -10.84 1.40
CA VAL A 48 -1.61 -11.25 2.81
C VAL A 48 -1.67 -10.03 3.71
N VAL A 49 -0.84 -9.01 3.47
CA VAL A 49 -0.80 -7.78 4.27
C VAL A 49 -2.16 -7.09 4.22
N ALA A 50 -2.70 -6.80 3.04
CA ALA A 50 -4.00 -6.15 2.88
C ALA A 50 -5.18 -6.88 3.55
N SER A 51 -5.03 -8.18 3.81
CA SER A 51 -6.04 -9.00 4.49
C SER A 51 -5.86 -9.06 6.01
N LEU A 52 -4.73 -8.57 6.54
CA LEU A 52 -4.41 -8.61 7.97
C LEU A 52 -5.47 -7.92 8.84
N PRO A 53 -6.00 -6.73 8.50
CA PRO A 53 -6.99 -6.07 9.35
C PRO A 53 -8.25 -6.91 9.51
N ALA A 54 -8.76 -7.48 8.41
CA ALA A 54 -9.95 -8.33 8.43
C ALA A 54 -9.71 -9.63 9.22
N LEU A 55 -8.51 -10.21 9.12
CA LEU A 55 -8.13 -11.43 9.85
C LEU A 55 -7.94 -11.16 11.35
N ALA A 56 -7.31 -10.04 11.71
CA ALA A 56 -7.02 -9.66 13.08
C ALA A 56 -8.27 -9.23 13.86
N THR A 57 -9.13 -8.44 13.22
CA THR A 57 -10.40 -7.97 13.81
C THR A 57 -11.52 -9.00 13.71
N ARG A 58 -11.35 -10.05 12.89
CA ARG A 58 -12.39 -11.02 12.50
C ARG A 58 -13.64 -10.36 11.90
N ASP A 59 -13.48 -9.18 11.32
CA ASP A 59 -14.54 -8.45 10.63
C ASP A 59 -14.15 -8.29 9.16
N TRP A 60 -14.91 -8.89 8.25
CA TRP A 60 -14.66 -8.81 6.82
C TRP A 60 -14.84 -7.39 6.26
N THR A 61 -15.52 -6.51 7.00
CA THR A 61 -15.72 -5.10 6.63
C THR A 61 -14.57 -4.20 7.07
N ALA A 62 -13.70 -4.69 7.98
CA ALA A 62 -12.49 -4.00 8.42
C ALA A 62 -11.43 -4.08 7.32
N MET A 63 -11.55 -3.19 6.33
CA MET A 63 -10.75 -3.21 5.13
C MET A 63 -10.12 -1.86 4.85
N LEU A 64 -8.96 -1.88 4.19
CA LEU A 64 -8.32 -0.64 3.78
C LEU A 64 -9.26 0.17 2.89
N PRO A 65 -9.13 1.50 2.92
CA PRO A 65 -9.75 2.37 1.97
C PRO A 65 -9.44 1.91 0.55
N TRP A 66 -10.47 1.74 -0.27
CA TRP A 66 -10.31 1.28 -1.64
C TRP A 66 -9.32 2.09 -2.49
N PRO A 67 -9.09 3.42 -2.31
CA PRO A 67 -8.10 4.15 -3.10
C PRO A 67 -6.68 3.60 -2.91
N VAL A 68 -6.33 3.18 -1.69
CA VAL A 68 -5.02 2.60 -1.37
C VAL A 68 -4.87 1.24 -2.06
N LEU A 69 -5.90 0.39 -1.96
CA LEU A 69 -5.94 -0.90 -2.64
C LEU A 69 -5.94 -0.77 -4.16
N SER A 70 -6.48 0.33 -4.69
CA SER A 70 -6.50 0.63 -6.13
C SER A 70 -5.09 0.84 -6.66
N VAL A 71 -4.26 1.60 -5.93
CA VAL A 71 -2.85 1.82 -6.27
C VAL A 71 -2.11 0.48 -6.33
N ALA A 72 -2.33 -0.40 -5.36
CA ALA A 72 -1.76 -1.74 -5.35
C ALA A 72 -2.23 -2.59 -6.54
N ALA A 73 -3.54 -2.59 -6.82
CA ALA A 73 -4.10 -3.32 -7.95
C ALA A 73 -3.54 -2.83 -9.29
N ILE A 74 -3.49 -1.50 -9.50
CA ILE A 74 -2.94 -0.89 -10.71
C ILE A 74 -1.47 -1.27 -10.88
N ALA A 75 -0.67 -1.18 -9.81
CA ALA A 75 0.74 -1.54 -9.84
C ALA A 75 0.98 -2.99 -10.27
N VAL A 76 0.21 -3.92 -9.69
CA VAL A 76 0.32 -5.36 -9.99
C VAL A 76 -0.16 -5.64 -11.41
N VAL A 77 -1.33 -5.14 -11.80
CA VAL A 77 -1.89 -5.35 -13.13
C VAL A 77 -1.00 -4.78 -14.23
N ALA A 78 -0.46 -3.57 -14.04
CA ALA A 78 0.45 -2.94 -15.00
C ALA A 78 1.72 -3.77 -15.21
N ARG A 79 2.24 -4.38 -14.14
CA ARG A 79 3.38 -5.30 -14.22
C ARG A 79 3.01 -6.57 -14.99
N THR A 80 1.89 -7.22 -14.65
CA THR A 80 1.49 -8.48 -15.29
C THR A 80 1.11 -8.32 -16.76
N ALA A 81 0.59 -7.14 -17.13
CA ALA A 81 0.29 -6.79 -18.51
C ALA A 81 1.54 -6.45 -19.34
N GLY A 82 2.73 -6.41 -18.72
CA GLY A 82 3.98 -6.13 -19.43
C GLY A 82 4.05 -4.74 -20.03
N LEU A 83 3.40 -3.73 -19.41
CA LEU A 83 3.29 -2.36 -19.92
C LEU A 83 4.62 -1.57 -19.97
N GLY A 84 5.77 -2.24 -20.08
CA GLY A 84 7.08 -1.62 -20.35
C GLY A 84 7.61 -0.72 -19.24
N LEU A 85 6.91 -0.60 -18.12
CA LEU A 85 7.41 0.06 -16.93
C LEU A 85 8.35 -0.93 -16.24
N GLU A 86 9.67 -0.83 -16.47
CA GLU A 86 10.65 -1.39 -15.53
C GLU A 86 10.33 -0.90 -14.10
N ALA A 87 9.77 0.31 -14.00
CA ALA A 87 9.18 0.90 -12.82
C ALA A 87 7.94 0.18 -12.21
N ALA A 88 7.28 -0.74 -12.92
CA ALA A 88 6.10 -1.44 -12.40
C ALA A 88 6.46 -2.36 -11.22
N GLY A 89 7.69 -2.85 -11.17
CA GLY A 89 8.18 -3.57 -10.00
C GLY A 89 8.25 -2.69 -8.76
N TYR A 90 8.79 -1.48 -8.94
CA TYR A 90 8.90 -0.49 -7.88
C TYR A 90 7.54 0.00 -7.37
N LEU A 91 6.56 0.10 -8.27
CA LEU A 91 5.20 0.43 -7.89
C LEU A 91 4.57 -0.63 -6.97
N ILE A 92 4.88 -1.92 -7.15
CA ILE A 92 4.36 -2.97 -6.25
C ILE A 92 4.98 -2.85 -4.85
N VAL A 93 6.29 -2.64 -4.78
CA VAL A 93 6.99 -2.44 -3.50
C VAL A 93 6.47 -1.20 -2.78
N ALA A 94 6.26 -0.11 -3.53
CA ALA A 94 5.78 1.13 -2.95
C ALA A 94 4.29 1.06 -2.57
N ALA A 95 3.47 0.32 -3.33
CA ALA A 95 2.11 0.00 -2.92
C ALA A 95 2.06 -0.87 -1.66
N LEU A 96 2.95 -1.87 -1.53
CA LEU A 96 3.09 -2.65 -0.29
C LEU A 96 3.42 -1.75 0.89
N ALA A 97 4.35 -0.81 0.72
CA ALA A 97 4.69 0.16 1.75
C ALA A 97 3.49 1.01 2.16
N LEU A 98 2.72 1.49 1.18
CA LEU A 98 1.51 2.27 1.43
C LEU A 98 0.46 1.47 2.22
N VAL A 99 0.22 0.21 1.84
CA VAL A 99 -0.69 -0.69 2.56
C VAL A 99 -0.24 -0.85 4.01
N VAL A 100 1.05 -1.15 4.25
CA VAL A 100 1.60 -1.32 5.61
C VAL A 100 1.42 -0.04 6.44
N VAL A 101 1.75 1.11 5.88
CA VAL A 101 1.68 2.40 6.59
C VAL A 101 0.24 2.74 6.94
N VAL A 102 -0.67 2.60 5.98
CA VAL A 102 -2.10 2.86 6.18
C VAL A 102 -2.69 1.87 7.19
N GLU A 103 -2.28 0.61 7.18
CA GLU A 103 -2.70 -0.35 8.19
C GLU A 103 -2.28 0.06 9.60
N LEU A 104 -1.04 0.49 9.76
CA LEU A 104 -0.53 0.95 11.05
C LEU A 104 -1.27 2.19 11.54
N GLU A 105 -1.53 3.16 10.68
CA GLU A 105 -2.23 4.38 11.05
C GLU A 105 -3.72 4.16 11.33
N VAL A 106 -4.40 3.32 10.54
CA VAL A 106 -5.86 3.13 10.64
C VAL A 106 -6.24 2.09 11.70
N PHE A 107 -5.47 1.01 11.83
CA PHE A 107 -5.86 -0.14 12.68
C PHE A 107 -5.02 -0.27 13.95
N THR A 108 -4.04 0.61 14.18
CA THR A 108 -3.25 0.63 15.42
C THR A 108 -3.51 1.92 16.19
N SER A 109 -3.30 1.91 17.50
CA SER A 109 -3.41 3.09 18.37
C SER A 109 -2.26 4.11 18.22
N VAL A 110 -1.54 4.10 17.10
CA VAL A 110 -0.36 4.94 16.87
C VAL A 110 -0.82 6.29 16.30
N GLU A 111 -0.77 7.33 17.13
CA GLU A 111 -1.05 8.70 16.69
C GLU A 111 0.18 9.30 16.03
N LEU A 112 0.27 9.22 14.70
CA LEU A 112 1.34 9.84 13.92
C LEU A 112 0.99 11.31 13.63
N SER A 113 1.88 12.25 13.97
CA SER A 113 1.73 13.60 13.44
C SER A 113 1.82 13.58 11.91
N ARG A 114 1.07 14.45 11.22
CA ARG A 114 0.99 14.48 9.74
C ARG A 114 2.37 14.41 9.04
N ARG A 115 3.33 15.21 9.51
CA ARG A 115 4.69 15.24 8.95
C ARG A 115 5.45 13.93 9.21
N PHE A 116 5.22 13.35 10.38
CA PHE A 116 5.83 12.08 10.75
C PHE A 116 5.23 10.92 9.96
N ALA A 117 3.92 10.91 9.69
CA ALA A 117 3.26 9.90 8.86
C ALA A 117 3.83 9.89 7.43
N VAL A 118 4.01 11.07 6.81
CA VAL A 118 4.64 11.18 5.49
C VAL A 118 6.09 10.71 5.52
N ALA A 119 6.89 11.16 6.49
CA ALA A 119 8.28 10.74 6.61
C ALA A 119 8.40 9.22 6.85
N PHE A 120 7.52 8.66 7.68
CA PHE A 120 7.43 7.23 7.95
C PHE A 120 7.05 6.45 6.70
N ALA A 121 6.09 6.94 5.91
CA ALA A 121 5.71 6.34 4.64
C ALA A 121 6.91 6.26 3.67
N VAL A 122 7.58 7.39 3.46
CA VAL A 122 8.75 7.48 2.57
C VAL A 122 9.88 6.56 3.06
N MET A 123 10.19 6.57 4.36
CA MET A 123 11.24 5.69 4.91
C MET A 123 10.86 4.21 4.80
N THR A 124 9.59 3.85 5.02
CA THR A 124 9.11 2.47 4.86
C THR A 124 9.21 2.01 3.41
N THR A 125 8.85 2.87 2.45
CA THR A 125 9.02 2.58 1.02
C THR A 125 10.49 2.36 0.67
N MET A 126 11.38 3.25 1.12
CA MET A 126 12.83 3.12 0.89
C MET A 126 13.39 1.83 1.50
N ALA A 127 12.97 1.49 2.72
CA ALA A 127 13.43 0.29 3.42
C ALA A 127 12.95 -0.99 2.71
N LEU A 128 11.67 -1.04 2.32
CA LEU A 128 11.13 -2.17 1.55
C LEU A 128 11.81 -2.32 0.20
N GLN A 129 12.16 -1.21 -0.47
CA GLN A 129 12.94 -1.29 -1.70
C GLN A 129 14.33 -1.89 -1.45
N ALA A 130 15.05 -1.41 -0.43
CA ALA A 130 16.37 -1.95 -0.12
C ALA A 130 16.31 -3.46 0.14
N LEU A 131 15.32 -3.91 0.91
CA LEU A 131 15.09 -5.33 1.18
C LEU A 131 14.74 -6.10 -0.10
N TRP A 132 13.95 -5.50 -0.97
CA TRP A 132 13.59 -6.07 -2.26
C TRP A 132 14.79 -6.22 -3.21
N THR A 133 15.69 -5.23 -3.26
CA THR A 133 16.94 -5.32 -4.01
C THR A 133 17.83 -6.46 -3.48
N VAL A 134 17.91 -6.62 -2.15
CA VAL A 134 18.64 -7.75 -1.54
C VAL A 134 18.02 -9.10 -1.93
N ALA A 135 16.69 -9.19 -1.94
CA ALA A 135 15.98 -10.40 -2.38
C ALA A 135 16.25 -10.73 -3.86
N GLN A 136 16.27 -9.71 -4.73
CA GLN A 136 16.65 -9.86 -6.14
C GLN A 136 18.10 -10.32 -6.31
N PHE A 137 19.03 -9.75 -5.55
CA PHE A 137 20.44 -10.16 -5.57
C PHE A 137 20.61 -11.64 -5.20
N PHE A 138 19.98 -12.09 -4.12
CA PHE A 138 20.03 -13.50 -3.73
C PHE A 138 19.32 -14.40 -4.74
N SER A 139 18.25 -13.91 -5.36
CA SER A 139 17.58 -14.62 -6.44
C SER A 139 18.52 -14.85 -7.64
N ASP A 140 19.22 -13.81 -8.08
CA ASP A 140 20.18 -13.90 -9.19
C ASP A 140 21.34 -14.84 -8.83
N ARG A 141 21.80 -14.79 -7.57
CA ARG A 141 22.91 -15.60 -7.07
C ARG A 141 22.60 -17.11 -6.98
N TRP A 142 21.39 -17.47 -6.54
CA TRP A 142 21.03 -18.86 -6.22
C TRP A 142 20.10 -19.52 -7.24
N PHE A 143 19.21 -18.75 -7.87
CA PHE A 143 18.23 -19.26 -8.84
C PHE A 143 18.57 -18.89 -10.30
N GLY A 144 19.68 -18.18 -10.52
CA GLY A 144 20.14 -17.80 -11.86
C GLY A 144 19.21 -16.83 -12.58
N THR A 145 18.41 -16.07 -11.83
CA THR A 145 17.62 -14.98 -12.40
C THR A 145 18.53 -13.85 -12.90
N ALA A 146 17.97 -12.96 -13.72
CA ALA A 146 18.68 -11.80 -14.26
C ALA A 146 17.90 -10.52 -13.94
N PHE A 147 17.56 -10.33 -12.67
CA PHE A 147 16.86 -9.13 -12.22
C PHE A 147 17.79 -7.92 -12.17
N LEU A 148 19.03 -8.10 -11.71
CA LEU A 148 20.03 -7.05 -11.59
C LEU A 148 21.06 -7.20 -12.72
N ARG A 149 20.88 -6.46 -13.80
CA ARG A 149 21.70 -6.61 -15.01
C ARG A 149 23.00 -5.80 -14.97
N SER A 150 22.96 -4.59 -14.42
CA SER A 150 24.14 -3.72 -14.34
C SER A 150 24.09 -2.76 -13.15
N GLN A 151 25.26 -2.26 -12.75
CA GLN A 151 25.36 -1.25 -11.69
C GLN A 151 24.69 0.07 -12.09
N THR A 152 24.78 0.47 -13.36
CA THR A 152 24.18 1.73 -13.85
C THR A 152 22.65 1.67 -13.85
N GLU A 153 22.09 0.55 -14.31
CA GLU A 153 20.64 0.31 -14.29
C GLU A 153 20.13 0.30 -12.86
N LEU A 154 20.82 -0.39 -11.94
CA LEU A 154 20.55 -0.35 -10.51
C LEU A 154 20.57 1.06 -9.89
N GLN A 155 21.53 1.90 -10.27
CA GLN A 155 21.60 3.28 -9.77
C GLN A 155 20.44 4.14 -10.29
N GLN A 156 20.08 3.98 -11.57
CA GLN A 156 18.92 4.66 -12.16
C GLN A 156 17.61 4.20 -11.52
N ASP A 157 17.50 2.90 -11.26
CA ASP A 157 16.36 2.29 -10.57
C ASP A 157 16.15 2.91 -9.20
N ILE A 158 17.20 3.06 -8.39
CA ILE A 158 17.11 3.68 -7.07
C ILE A 158 16.59 5.13 -7.17
N VAL A 159 17.04 5.91 -8.16
CA VAL A 159 16.57 7.28 -8.38
C VAL A 159 15.07 7.30 -8.73
N ILE A 160 14.64 6.42 -9.64
CA ILE A 160 13.23 6.30 -10.03
C ILE A 160 12.38 5.90 -8.82
N VAL A 161 12.85 4.95 -8.01
CA VAL A 161 12.17 4.53 -6.78
C VAL A 161 12.00 5.68 -5.82
N THR A 162 13.05 6.49 -5.62
CA THR A 162 12.97 7.63 -4.71
C THR A 162 11.89 8.60 -5.18
N LEU A 163 11.84 8.91 -6.48
CA LEU A 163 10.78 9.73 -7.08
C LEU A 163 9.38 9.13 -6.87
N VAL A 164 9.22 7.84 -7.14
CA VAL A 164 7.96 7.11 -6.91
C VAL A 164 7.55 7.13 -5.44
N GLY A 165 8.51 6.98 -4.52
CA GLY A 165 8.28 7.07 -3.08
C GLY A 165 7.77 8.44 -2.65
N PHE A 166 8.32 9.52 -3.22
CA PHE A 166 7.80 10.87 -3.00
C PHE A 166 6.38 11.05 -3.54
N VAL A 167 6.10 10.57 -4.76
CA VAL A 167 4.76 10.63 -5.36
C VAL A 167 3.74 9.89 -4.49
N LEU A 168 4.09 8.69 -4.03
CA LEU A 168 3.20 7.89 -3.18
C LEU A 168 3.05 8.46 -1.77
N GLY A 169 4.13 9.03 -1.21
CA GLY A 169 4.06 9.80 0.05
C GLY A 169 3.11 11.00 -0.07
N GLY A 170 3.13 11.70 -1.20
CA GLY A 170 2.18 12.78 -1.50
C GLY A 170 0.75 12.29 -1.69
N LEU A 171 0.55 11.14 -2.36
CA LEU A 171 -0.76 10.49 -2.49
C LEU A 171 -1.33 10.06 -1.13
N PHE A 172 -0.48 9.56 -0.24
CA PHE A 172 -0.83 9.26 1.13
C PHE A 172 -1.23 10.53 1.91
N GLU A 173 -0.47 11.62 1.78
CA GLU A 173 -0.84 12.90 2.37
C GLU A 173 -2.22 13.37 1.88
N TRP A 174 -2.44 13.32 0.57
CA TRP A 174 -3.74 13.66 -0.02
C TRP A 174 -4.87 12.79 0.55
N TYR A 175 -4.63 11.50 0.74
CA TYR A 175 -5.58 10.60 1.37
C TYR A 175 -5.91 11.02 2.82
N VAL A 176 -4.90 11.23 3.67
CA VAL A 176 -5.11 11.63 5.07
C VAL A 176 -5.88 12.95 5.17
N VAL A 177 -5.63 13.90 4.25
CA VAL A 177 -6.37 15.18 4.18
C VAL A 177 -7.85 14.98 3.89
N GLN A 178 -8.19 14.05 2.98
CA GLN A 178 -9.58 13.88 2.51
C GLN A 178 -10.43 13.03 3.45
N PHE A 179 -9.83 12.19 4.29
CA PHE A 179 -10.51 11.23 5.15
C PHE A 179 -10.32 11.49 6.66
N GLU A 180 -9.99 12.73 7.05
CA GLU A 180 -10.07 13.16 8.46
C GLU A 180 -11.49 12.89 9.02
N PRO A 181 -11.65 12.15 10.12
CA PRO A 181 -12.95 11.89 10.73
C PRO A 181 -13.64 13.22 11.07
N PRO A 182 -14.91 13.45 10.64
CA PRO A 182 -15.66 14.62 11.05
C PRO A 182 -15.99 14.51 12.55
N GLY A 183 -15.08 15.00 13.39
CA GLY A 183 -15.23 14.91 14.85
C GLY A 183 -14.46 15.95 15.68
N SER A 184 -13.59 16.78 15.08
CA SER A 184 -12.81 17.78 15.82
C SER A 184 -13.48 19.15 15.98
N ALA A 185 -14.67 19.38 15.39
CA ALA A 185 -15.38 20.66 15.44
C ALA A 185 -16.35 20.82 16.64
N GLY A 186 -16.09 20.15 17.78
CA GLY A 186 -17.04 20.11 18.91
C GLY A 186 -16.52 20.58 20.28
N ARG A 187 -15.26 21.02 20.42
CA ARG A 187 -14.69 21.39 21.73
C ARG A 187 -14.35 22.87 21.90
N SER A 188 -15.17 23.77 21.34
CA SER A 188 -15.07 25.19 21.71
C SER A 188 -16.37 25.68 22.37
N THR A 189 -16.18 26.20 23.58
CA THR A 189 -17.06 27.09 24.36
C THR A 189 -18.38 26.52 24.89
N ASN A 190 -18.33 25.84 26.04
CA ASN A 190 -19.38 26.03 27.05
C ASN A 190 -18.81 25.91 28.47
N SER A 191 -17.96 26.88 28.83
CA SER A 191 -17.54 27.13 30.22
C SER A 191 -17.99 28.53 30.63
N THR A 192 -19.30 28.71 30.76
CA THR A 192 -19.87 29.78 31.57
C THR A 192 -20.95 29.16 32.44
N GLY A 193 -20.51 28.61 33.58
CA GLY A 193 -21.40 28.27 34.69
C GLY A 193 -21.87 29.55 35.39
N PRO A 194 -23.04 29.52 36.06
CA PRO A 194 -23.59 30.68 36.75
C PRO A 194 -22.90 30.88 38.11
N THR A 195 -22.51 32.13 38.38
CA THR A 195 -22.30 32.65 39.74
C THR A 195 -23.13 33.90 39.90
#